data_AF-A0A1F6ZMM2-F1
#
_entry.id   AF-A0A1F6ZMM2-F1
#
_cell.length_a   1.000
_cell.length_b   1.000
_cell.length_c   1.000
_cell.angle_alpha   90.00
_cell.angle_beta   90.00
_cell.angle_gamma   90.00
#
_symmetry.space_group_name_H-M   'P 1'
#
loop_
_entity.id
_entity.type
_entity.pdbx_description
1 polymer ?
#
loop_
_entity_poly.entity_id
_entity_poly.type
_entity_poly.pdbx_seq_one_letter_code
_entity_poly.pdbx_strand_id
1 'polypeptide(L)'
;MIKENEEKILGILKEDDLVLDIGGWDKPFNRANYVLDIHPYKTRGFHGTQGGDKEYFNKKTWVIHDLSSKKKFPFKDKQFDFVICSHVLEDIRDPIWLCSELIRISKRGYIEFPSVYSELTKGYDNNNYTGYYHHRWLIEIKNKKIIFRFKPHFIHGDKRYYLPRTYLRKLSEKEINSFLFWKDNFYFAEVIQISRDKLKRHINELIKSKGYRKNITFLLDSLDKIRLNYKKFKKIFIKNSYCPRYMGTREFYSTV
;
A
#
# COMPACT_ATOMS: atom_id res chain seq x y z
N MET A 1 0.67 -12.78 -4.54
CA MET A 1 1.58 -12.98 -3.40
C MET A 1 2.97 -13.27 -3.94
N ILE A 2 4.03 -12.84 -3.25
CA ILE A 2 5.40 -13.28 -3.55
C ILE A 2 5.49 -14.79 -3.34
N LYS A 3 5.97 -15.54 -4.33
CA LYS A 3 5.99 -17.03 -4.26
C LYS A 3 6.71 -17.59 -3.03
N GLU A 4 7.86 -17.03 -2.67
CA GLU A 4 8.60 -17.45 -1.47
C GLU A 4 7.81 -17.23 -0.17
N ASN A 5 6.99 -16.17 -0.11
CA ASN A 5 6.16 -15.91 1.06
C ASN A 5 4.94 -16.83 1.11
N GLU A 6 4.39 -17.23 -0.04
CA GLU A 6 3.37 -18.27 -0.13
C GLU A 6 3.88 -19.60 0.46
N GLU A 7 5.06 -20.06 0.00
CA GLU A 7 5.70 -21.27 0.51
C GLU A 7 5.99 -21.17 2.01
N LYS A 8 6.47 -20.01 2.46
CA LYS A 8 6.70 -19.74 3.88
C LYS A 8 5.42 -19.79 4.71
N ILE A 9 4.31 -19.23 4.21
CA ILE A 9 3.02 -19.28 4.90
C ILE A 9 2.60 -20.74 5.05
N LEU A 10 2.63 -21.53 3.98
CA LEU A 10 2.29 -22.95 4.04
C LEU A 10 3.17 -23.71 5.05
N GLY A 11 4.47 -23.41 5.11
CA GLY A 11 5.39 -24.06 6.05
C GLY A 11 5.20 -23.68 7.53
N ILE A 12 4.57 -22.54 7.84
CA ILE A 12 4.30 -22.09 9.23
C ILE A 12 2.85 -22.33 9.68
N LEU A 13 1.98 -22.76 8.78
CA LEU A 13 0.60 -23.10 9.11
C LEU A 13 0.56 -24.53 9.66
N LYS A 14 -0.12 -24.71 10.77
CA LYS A 14 -0.47 -26.02 11.31
C LYS A 14 -1.71 -26.55 10.61
N GLU A 15 -1.94 -27.86 10.71
CA GLU A 15 -3.12 -28.48 10.11
C GLU A 15 -4.43 -27.98 10.73
N ASP A 16 -4.43 -27.69 12.03
CA ASP A 16 -5.57 -27.24 12.81
C ASP A 16 -5.75 -25.71 12.83
N ASP A 17 -4.81 -24.94 12.27
CA ASP A 17 -4.96 -23.49 12.18
C ASP A 17 -6.20 -23.11 11.36
N LEU A 18 -7.04 -22.25 11.95
CA LEU A 18 -8.16 -21.63 11.25
C LEU A 18 -7.68 -20.39 10.49
N VAL A 19 -7.73 -20.45 9.16
CA VAL A 19 -7.14 -19.44 8.28
C VAL A 19 -8.22 -18.62 7.56
N LEU A 20 -8.05 -17.30 7.55
CA LEU A 20 -8.87 -16.35 6.78
C LEU A 20 -8.04 -15.73 5.65
N ASP A 21 -8.60 -15.67 4.44
CA ASP A 21 -8.09 -14.87 3.33
C ASP A 21 -8.99 -13.65 3.08
N ILE A 22 -8.44 -12.45 3.24
CA ILE A 22 -9.15 -11.18 3.00
C ILE A 22 -8.77 -10.63 1.63
N GLY A 23 -9.78 -10.29 0.84
CA GLY A 23 -9.58 -9.85 -0.54
C GLY A 23 -9.26 -10.99 -1.50
N GLY A 24 -9.58 -12.23 -1.10
CA GLY A 24 -9.21 -13.45 -1.81
C GLY A 24 -10.02 -13.72 -3.07
N TRP A 25 -10.80 -12.77 -3.62
CA TRP A 25 -11.64 -13.05 -4.78
C TRP A 25 -10.85 -13.38 -6.04
N ASP A 26 -9.84 -12.60 -6.38
CA ASP A 26 -9.13 -12.71 -7.66
C ASP A 26 -8.23 -13.94 -7.74
N LYS A 27 -7.48 -14.17 -6.66
CA LYS A 27 -6.58 -15.32 -6.44
C LYS A 27 -6.72 -15.85 -5.01
N PRO A 28 -7.75 -16.65 -4.73
CA PRO A 28 -7.97 -17.21 -3.40
C PRO A 28 -6.76 -18.01 -2.91
N PHE A 29 -6.46 -17.89 -1.61
CA PHE A 29 -5.50 -18.75 -0.94
C PHE A 29 -6.17 -20.06 -0.51
N ASN A 30 -5.90 -21.14 -1.24
CA ASN A 30 -6.61 -22.41 -1.17
C ASN A 30 -6.60 -23.05 0.23
N ARG A 31 -5.48 -22.96 0.98
CA ARG A 31 -5.41 -23.41 2.37
C ARG A 31 -6.29 -22.59 3.34
N ALA A 32 -6.85 -21.45 2.95
CA ALA A 32 -7.76 -20.69 3.80
C ALA A 32 -9.07 -21.47 4.05
N ASN A 33 -9.56 -21.41 5.29
CA ASN A 33 -10.84 -22.01 5.67
C ASN A 33 -12.01 -21.06 5.36
N TYR A 34 -11.74 -19.76 5.46
CA TYR A 34 -12.69 -18.68 5.18
C TYR A 34 -12.10 -17.69 4.16
N VAL A 35 -12.97 -17.12 3.34
CA VAL A 35 -12.63 -15.98 2.48
C VAL A 35 -13.59 -14.85 2.76
N LEU A 36 -13.09 -13.62 2.86
CA LEU A 36 -13.92 -12.42 2.98
C LEU A 36 -13.59 -11.46 1.85
N ASP A 37 -14.58 -11.13 1.03
CA ASP A 37 -14.46 -10.24 -0.13
C ASP A 37 -15.79 -9.53 -0.43
N ILE A 38 -15.78 -8.47 -1.24
CA ILE A 38 -17.02 -7.85 -1.72
C ILE A 38 -17.66 -8.65 -2.86
N HIS A 39 -16.87 -9.43 -3.59
CA HIS A 39 -17.34 -10.21 -4.73
C HIS A 39 -17.87 -11.60 -4.32
N PRO A 40 -18.81 -12.16 -5.09
CA PRO A 40 -19.45 -13.44 -4.74
C PRO A 40 -18.58 -14.66 -5.06
N TYR A 41 -18.72 -15.72 -4.25
CA TYR A 41 -18.02 -17.01 -4.39
C TYR A 41 -17.99 -17.58 -5.81
N LYS A 42 -19.09 -17.44 -6.56
CA LYS A 42 -19.25 -18.04 -7.89
C LYS A 42 -18.31 -17.45 -8.95
N THR A 43 -17.80 -16.25 -8.75
CA THR A 43 -16.96 -15.54 -9.72
C THR A 43 -15.49 -15.47 -9.31
N ARG A 44 -15.11 -16.18 -8.23
CA ARG A 44 -13.73 -16.17 -7.71
C ARG A 44 -12.73 -16.81 -8.67
N GLY A 45 -11.45 -16.54 -8.43
CA GLY A 45 -10.33 -17.20 -9.10
C GLY A 45 -10.14 -16.72 -10.54
N PHE A 46 -10.47 -15.45 -10.82
CA PHE A 46 -10.36 -14.88 -12.16
C PHE A 46 -8.93 -14.98 -12.73
N HIS A 47 -7.92 -14.83 -11.88
CA HIS A 47 -6.51 -15.08 -12.25
C HIS A 47 -5.93 -16.38 -11.66
N GLY A 48 -6.78 -17.35 -11.31
CA GLY A 48 -6.39 -18.64 -10.74
C GLY A 48 -6.41 -18.67 -9.22
N THR A 49 -5.55 -19.50 -8.61
CA THR A 49 -5.47 -19.68 -7.16
C THR A 49 -4.01 -19.74 -6.69
N GLN A 50 -3.80 -19.70 -5.38
CA GLN A 50 -2.51 -19.80 -4.70
C GLN A 50 -2.68 -20.57 -3.37
N GLY A 51 -1.61 -20.91 -2.67
CA GLY A 51 -1.68 -21.51 -1.33
C GLY A 51 -2.05 -22.99 -1.33
N GLY A 52 -1.54 -23.76 -2.29
CA GLY A 52 -1.76 -25.20 -2.47
C GLY A 52 -2.85 -25.56 -3.48
N ASP A 53 -3.08 -26.85 -3.73
CA ASP A 53 -3.95 -27.31 -4.83
C ASP A 53 -5.41 -27.61 -4.41
N LYS A 54 -5.70 -27.56 -3.10
CA LYS A 54 -7.00 -27.93 -2.54
C LYS A 54 -7.65 -26.74 -1.85
N GLU A 55 -8.83 -26.33 -2.30
CA GLU A 55 -9.66 -25.34 -1.61
C GLU A 55 -10.24 -25.91 -0.30
N TYR A 56 -9.98 -25.23 0.83
CA TYR A 56 -10.55 -25.57 2.13
C TYR A 56 -11.79 -24.73 2.48
N PHE A 57 -11.99 -23.62 1.77
CA PHE A 57 -13.19 -22.80 1.86
C PHE A 57 -14.28 -23.32 0.90
N ASN A 58 -15.53 -22.92 1.13
CA ASN A 58 -16.65 -23.21 0.25
C ASN A 58 -17.68 -22.06 0.34
N LYS A 59 -18.80 -22.18 -0.38
CA LYS A 59 -19.85 -21.15 -0.39
C LYS A 59 -20.34 -20.73 1.01
N LYS A 60 -20.32 -21.62 2.01
CA LYS A 60 -20.75 -21.30 3.39
C LYS A 60 -19.69 -20.52 4.18
N THR A 61 -18.41 -20.69 3.85
CA THR A 61 -17.29 -19.98 4.48
C THR A 61 -16.78 -18.82 3.63
N TRP A 62 -17.53 -18.44 2.59
CA TRP A 62 -17.33 -17.25 1.79
C TRP A 62 -18.21 -16.11 2.29
N VAL A 63 -17.60 -15.11 2.90
CA VAL A 63 -18.30 -13.97 3.50
C VAL A 63 -18.25 -12.79 2.56
N ILE A 64 -19.43 -12.31 2.13
CA ILE A 64 -19.53 -11.11 1.31
C ILE A 64 -19.57 -9.88 2.22
N HIS A 65 -18.60 -8.99 2.10
CA HIS A 65 -18.50 -7.79 2.94
C HIS A 65 -17.72 -6.65 2.26
N ASP A 66 -18.22 -5.42 2.36
CA ASP A 66 -17.44 -4.22 2.00
C ASP A 66 -16.44 -3.91 3.11
N LEU A 67 -15.15 -4.13 2.83
CA LEU A 67 -14.02 -3.92 3.75
C LEU A 67 -13.94 -2.49 4.29
N SER A 68 -14.50 -1.50 3.58
CA SER A 68 -14.50 -0.09 3.99
C SER A 68 -15.81 0.37 4.63
N SER A 69 -16.77 -0.52 4.88
CA SER A 69 -18.12 -0.13 5.34
C SER A 69 -18.21 0.30 6.81
N LYS A 70 -17.12 0.27 7.59
CA LYS A 70 -17.07 0.49 9.05
C LYS A 70 -17.94 -0.45 9.89
N LYS A 71 -18.66 -1.38 9.27
CA LYS A 71 -19.35 -2.47 9.97
C LYS A 71 -18.29 -3.47 10.43
N LYS A 72 -18.39 -3.89 11.69
CA LYS A 72 -17.55 -4.97 12.23
C LYS A 72 -17.71 -6.21 11.36
N PHE A 73 -16.59 -6.86 11.04
CA PHE A 73 -16.62 -8.12 10.32
C PHE A 73 -17.34 -9.17 11.18
N PRO A 74 -18.12 -10.08 10.56
CA PRO A 74 -18.97 -11.04 11.26
C PRO A 74 -18.18 -12.21 11.87
N PHE A 75 -17.09 -11.89 12.57
CA PHE A 75 -16.16 -12.82 13.18
C PHE A 75 -15.89 -12.41 14.63
N LYS A 76 -15.71 -13.41 15.49
CA LYS A 76 -15.36 -13.19 16.89
C LYS A 76 -13.93 -12.68 17.02
N ASP A 77 -13.63 -12.05 18.14
CA ASP A 77 -12.28 -11.63 18.48
C ASP A 77 -11.36 -12.85 18.52
N LYS A 78 -10.20 -12.74 17.87
CA LYS A 78 -9.18 -13.80 17.75
C LYS A 78 -9.73 -15.15 17.27
N GLN A 79 -10.80 -15.14 16.47
CA GLN A 79 -11.38 -16.34 15.86
C GLN A 79 -10.37 -17.08 14.99
N PHE A 80 -9.53 -16.36 14.25
CA PHE A 80 -8.58 -16.95 13.30
C PHE A 80 -7.17 -17.07 13.90
N ASP A 81 -6.53 -18.20 13.64
CA ASP A 81 -5.12 -18.41 13.99
C ASP A 81 -4.20 -17.70 13.03
N PHE A 82 -4.61 -17.53 11.76
CA PHE A 82 -3.85 -16.82 10.75
C PHE A 82 -4.76 -16.05 9.80
N VAL A 83 -4.38 -14.82 9.44
CA VAL A 83 -5.05 -14.04 8.39
C VAL A 83 -4.08 -13.65 7.29
N ILE A 84 -4.54 -13.75 6.04
CA ILE A 84 -3.85 -13.31 4.84
C ILE A 84 -4.58 -12.07 4.30
N CYS A 85 -3.82 -11.03 4.00
CA CYS A 85 -4.32 -9.79 3.40
C CYS A 85 -3.31 -9.33 2.34
N SER A 86 -3.43 -9.86 1.12
CA SER A 86 -2.51 -9.60 0.02
C SER A 86 -3.20 -8.77 -1.06
N HIS A 87 -2.60 -7.62 -1.39
CA HIS A 87 -3.05 -6.71 -2.43
C HIS A 87 -4.49 -6.21 -2.23
N VAL A 88 -4.70 -5.50 -1.11
CA VAL A 88 -6.02 -5.03 -0.65
C VAL A 88 -5.91 -3.63 -0.10
N LEU A 89 -4.93 -3.41 0.80
CA LEU A 89 -4.81 -2.17 1.56
C LEU A 89 -4.60 -0.94 0.68
N GLU A 90 -3.98 -1.11 -0.48
CA GLU A 90 -3.72 -0.07 -1.46
C GLU A 90 -4.99 0.38 -2.20
N ASP A 91 -5.98 -0.49 -2.34
CA ASP A 91 -7.19 -0.26 -3.13
C ASP A 91 -8.37 0.29 -2.34
N ILE A 92 -8.44 -0.07 -1.07
CA ILE A 92 -9.61 0.23 -0.25
C ILE A 92 -9.63 1.68 0.25
N ARG A 93 -10.84 2.16 0.55
CA ARG A 93 -11.05 3.54 1.01
C ARG A 93 -10.47 3.79 2.40
N ASP A 94 -10.55 2.80 3.29
CA ASP A 94 -10.11 2.94 4.68
C ASP A 94 -9.25 1.76 5.14
N PRO A 95 -7.93 1.80 4.87
CA PRO A 95 -7.02 0.76 5.30
C PRO A 95 -6.76 0.77 6.81
N ILE A 96 -6.98 1.90 7.48
CA ILE A 96 -6.82 2.06 8.92
C ILE A 96 -7.86 1.21 9.66
N TRP A 97 -9.11 1.25 9.20
CA TRP A 97 -10.17 0.36 9.68
C TRP A 97 -9.82 -1.12 9.47
N LEU A 98 -9.44 -1.50 8.24
CA LEU A 98 -9.11 -2.90 7.94
C LEU A 98 -7.97 -3.39 8.83
N CYS A 99 -6.90 -2.60 9.04
CA CYS A 99 -5.82 -2.97 9.94
C CYS A 99 -6.31 -3.24 11.38
N SER A 100 -7.24 -2.42 11.91
CA SER A 100 -7.81 -2.68 13.23
C SER A 100 -8.64 -3.97 13.29
N GLU A 101 -9.41 -4.27 12.24
CA GLU A 101 -10.17 -5.52 12.18
C GLU A 101 -9.27 -6.75 12.03
N LEU A 102 -8.18 -6.67 11.25
CA LEU A 102 -7.18 -7.74 11.13
C LEU A 102 -6.62 -8.11 12.51
N ILE A 103 -6.25 -7.10 13.31
CA ILE A 103 -5.76 -7.30 14.68
C ILE A 103 -6.85 -7.87 15.57
N ARG A 104 -8.09 -7.39 15.47
CA ARG A 104 -9.21 -7.87 16.31
C ARG A 104 -9.50 -9.36 16.05
N ILE A 105 -9.63 -9.76 14.79
CA ILE A 105 -10.16 -11.09 14.43
C ILE A 105 -9.09 -12.19 14.38
N SER A 106 -7.80 -11.84 14.34
CA SER A 106 -6.73 -12.82 14.14
C SER A 106 -5.57 -12.72 15.14
N LYS A 107 -4.96 -13.87 15.46
CA LYS A 107 -3.81 -13.98 16.37
C LYS A 107 -2.50 -13.55 15.71
N ARG A 108 -2.34 -13.80 14.42
CA ARG A 108 -1.15 -13.48 13.61
C ARG A 108 -1.53 -13.41 12.15
N GLY A 109 -0.68 -12.88 11.29
CA GLY A 109 -1.01 -12.85 9.87
C GLY A 109 0.11 -12.38 8.96
N TYR A 110 -0.27 -12.30 7.69
CA TYR A 110 0.54 -11.85 6.59
C TYR A 110 -0.18 -10.73 5.84
N ILE A 111 0.55 -9.65 5.58
CA ILE A 111 0.08 -8.52 4.80
C ILE A 111 1.06 -8.31 3.65
N GLU A 112 0.56 -8.12 2.43
CA GLU A 112 1.36 -7.80 1.24
C GLU A 112 0.66 -6.70 0.43
N PHE A 113 1.45 -5.79 -0.13
CA PHE A 113 0.98 -4.70 -0.99
C PHE A 113 2.11 -4.25 -1.93
N PRO A 114 1.78 -3.56 -3.04
CA PRO A 114 2.77 -2.94 -3.91
C PRO A 114 3.70 -2.02 -3.12
N SER A 115 5.00 -2.15 -3.37
CA SER A 115 5.99 -1.26 -2.78
C SER A 115 5.77 0.18 -3.25
N VAL A 116 6.21 1.14 -2.45
CA VAL A 116 6.19 2.56 -2.88
C VAL A 116 6.96 2.78 -4.19
N TYR A 117 7.92 1.92 -4.52
CA TYR A 117 8.71 2.04 -5.75
C TYR A 117 7.97 1.51 -6.98
N SER A 118 7.22 0.40 -6.88
CA SER A 118 6.36 -0.04 -7.98
C SER A 118 5.26 1.01 -8.24
N GLU A 119 4.64 1.54 -7.18
CA GLU A 119 3.66 2.62 -7.26
C GLU A 119 4.20 3.93 -7.86
N LEU A 120 5.50 4.21 -7.65
CA LEU A 120 6.17 5.39 -8.20
C LEU A 120 6.89 5.11 -9.52
N THR A 121 6.67 3.97 -10.17
CA THR A 121 7.26 3.70 -11.48
C THR A 121 6.26 3.97 -12.61
N LYS A 122 6.66 4.79 -13.58
CA LYS A 122 5.86 5.11 -14.76
C LYS A 122 5.87 3.94 -15.74
N GLY A 123 4.72 3.64 -16.33
CA GLY A 123 4.61 2.52 -17.27
C GLY A 123 4.47 1.15 -16.61
N TYR A 124 4.16 1.11 -15.31
CA TYR A 124 3.96 -0.13 -14.57
C TYR A 124 2.72 -0.87 -15.10
N ASP A 125 1.55 -0.25 -14.93
CA ASP A 125 0.26 -0.78 -15.38
C ASP A 125 -0.12 -0.24 -16.78
N ASN A 126 0.20 1.03 -17.05
CA ASN A 126 0.03 1.64 -18.38
C ASN A 126 1.11 2.70 -18.65
N ASN A 127 1.46 2.90 -19.92
CA ASN A 127 2.46 3.90 -20.35
C ASN A 127 2.11 5.36 -19.99
N ASN A 128 0.84 5.66 -19.74
CA ASN A 128 0.36 7.02 -19.55
C ASN A 128 0.53 7.55 -18.11
N TYR A 129 0.60 6.66 -17.11
CA TYR A 129 0.61 7.04 -15.69
C TYR A 129 1.63 6.24 -14.86
N THR A 130 1.65 6.54 -13.56
CA THR A 130 2.65 6.08 -12.57
C THR A 130 1.98 5.14 -11.57
N GLY A 131 2.53 3.95 -11.39
CA GLY A 131 1.93 2.87 -10.62
C GLY A 131 0.63 2.37 -11.25
N TYR A 132 -0.25 1.82 -10.42
CA TYR A 132 -1.58 1.35 -10.84
C TYR A 132 -2.64 2.45 -10.74
N TYR A 133 -3.64 2.44 -11.62
CA TYR A 133 -4.66 3.51 -11.67
C TYR A 133 -5.69 3.45 -10.53
N HIS A 134 -5.94 2.26 -10.00
CA HIS A 134 -6.98 1.99 -9.00
C HIS A 134 -6.47 2.15 -7.56
N HIS A 135 -5.15 2.02 -7.36
CA HIS A 135 -4.53 2.13 -6.04
C HIS A 135 -4.61 3.57 -5.52
N ARG A 136 -5.13 3.70 -4.30
CA ARG A 136 -5.35 4.97 -3.59
C ARG A 136 -4.18 5.38 -2.72
N TRP A 137 -3.37 4.41 -2.27
CA TRP A 137 -2.37 4.62 -1.24
C TRP A 137 -0.95 4.32 -1.73
N LEU A 138 -0.02 5.20 -1.38
CA LEU A 138 1.40 4.87 -1.26
C LEU A 138 1.61 4.28 0.13
N ILE A 139 2.08 3.04 0.20
CA ILE A 139 2.27 2.33 1.45
C ILE A 139 3.76 2.10 1.70
N GLU A 140 4.22 2.48 2.89
CA GLU A 140 5.60 2.27 3.34
C GLU A 140 5.60 1.51 4.66
N ILE A 141 6.58 0.62 4.85
CA ILE A 141 6.86 0.02 6.17
C ILE A 141 8.07 0.75 6.76
N LYS A 142 7.89 1.40 7.90
CA LYS A 142 8.97 2.07 8.67
C LYS A 142 8.96 1.58 10.09
N ASN A 143 10.09 1.05 10.58
CA ASN A 143 10.22 0.55 11.95
C ASN A 143 9.07 -0.40 12.36
N LYS A 144 8.71 -1.35 11.48
CA LYS A 144 7.57 -2.28 11.65
C LYS A 144 6.18 -1.60 11.76
N LYS A 145 6.06 -0.33 11.39
CA LYS A 145 4.80 0.40 11.28
C LYS A 145 4.42 0.58 9.81
N ILE A 146 3.18 0.23 9.45
CA ILE A 146 2.63 0.50 8.12
C ILE A 146 2.18 1.95 8.06
N ILE A 147 2.66 2.69 7.07
CA ILE A 147 2.35 4.10 6.88
C ILE A 147 1.61 4.26 5.55
N PHE A 148 0.39 4.79 5.65
CA PHE A 148 -0.45 5.10 4.50
C PHE A 148 -0.34 6.57 4.13
N ARG A 149 -0.10 6.84 2.85
CA ARG A 149 -0.09 8.17 2.27
C ARG A 149 -0.98 8.17 1.05
N PHE A 150 -1.98 9.05 0.99
CA PHE A 150 -2.80 9.21 -0.20
C PHE A 150 -1.91 9.45 -1.45
N LYS A 151 -2.18 8.72 -2.53
CA LYS A 151 -1.38 8.75 -3.76
C LYS A 151 -1.61 10.07 -4.50
N PRO A 152 -0.58 10.94 -4.63
CA PRO A 152 -0.81 12.28 -5.15
C PRO A 152 -0.75 12.31 -6.69
N HIS A 153 -1.71 12.97 -7.34
CA HIS A 153 -1.80 13.03 -8.81
C HIS A 153 -0.60 13.69 -9.52
N PHE A 154 0.20 14.52 -8.83
CA PHE A 154 1.33 15.20 -9.47
C PHE A 154 2.46 14.24 -9.89
N ILE A 155 2.46 12.99 -9.42
CA ILE A 155 3.50 12.00 -9.74
C ILE A 155 3.50 11.57 -11.21
N HIS A 156 2.49 11.93 -12.00
CA HIS A 156 2.39 11.55 -13.41
C HIS A 156 3.12 12.52 -14.35
N GLY A 157 3.17 13.80 -13.97
CA GLY A 157 3.58 14.90 -14.85
C GLY A 157 5.05 15.33 -14.74
N ASP A 158 5.77 14.87 -13.72
CA ASP A 158 7.11 15.37 -13.41
C ASP A 158 8.08 14.24 -13.02
N LYS A 159 9.15 14.11 -13.82
CA LYS A 159 10.20 13.08 -13.70
C LYS A 159 10.92 13.07 -12.36
N ARG A 160 10.78 14.12 -11.55
CA ARG A 160 11.34 14.16 -10.19
C ARG A 160 10.58 13.28 -9.20
N TYR A 161 9.36 12.89 -9.53
CA TYR A 161 8.45 12.17 -8.63
C TYR A 161 8.07 10.78 -9.13
N TYR A 162 8.75 10.29 -10.17
CA TYR A 162 8.57 8.92 -10.63
C TYR A 162 9.87 8.32 -11.19
N LEU A 163 10.00 7.00 -11.05
CA LEU A 163 11.00 6.18 -11.71
C LEU A 163 10.52 5.88 -13.13
N PRO A 164 11.38 5.89 -14.15
CA PRO A 164 10.91 5.59 -15.50
C PRO A 164 10.69 4.10 -15.71
N ARG A 165 9.97 3.78 -16.78
CA ARG A 165 9.61 2.42 -17.18
C ARG A 165 10.79 1.44 -17.24
N THR A 166 11.96 1.90 -17.66
CA THR A 166 13.18 1.08 -17.71
C THR A 166 13.61 0.56 -16.34
N TYR A 167 13.18 1.19 -15.24
CA TYR A 167 13.41 0.72 -13.89
C TYR A 167 12.64 -0.57 -13.58
N LEU A 168 11.46 -0.80 -14.18
CA LEU A 168 10.68 -2.03 -14.02
C LEU A 168 11.50 -3.28 -14.34
N ARG A 169 12.32 -3.20 -15.40
CA ARG A 169 13.17 -4.31 -15.86
C ARG A 169 14.22 -4.74 -14.83
N LYS A 170 14.45 -3.93 -13.80
CA LYS A 170 15.43 -4.19 -12.74
C LYS A 170 14.79 -4.67 -11.44
N LEU A 171 13.47 -4.54 -11.30
CA LEU A 171 12.80 -4.87 -10.05
C LEU A 171 12.66 -6.38 -9.93
N SER A 172 13.24 -6.93 -8.88
CA SER A 172 12.89 -8.29 -8.42
C SER A 172 11.48 -8.30 -7.83
N GLU A 173 10.85 -9.48 -7.74
CA GLU A 173 9.52 -9.66 -7.15
C GLU A 173 9.47 -9.10 -5.70
N LYS A 174 10.56 -9.25 -4.94
CA LYS A 174 10.73 -8.70 -3.59
C LYS A 174 10.84 -7.19 -3.53
N GLU A 175 11.20 -6.53 -4.63
CA GLU A 175 11.23 -5.07 -4.71
C GLU A 175 9.93 -4.50 -5.27
N ILE A 176 9.16 -5.30 -6.00
CA ILE A 176 7.83 -4.94 -6.49
C ILE A 176 6.84 -4.82 -5.34
N ASN A 177 6.94 -5.74 -4.37
CA ASN A 177 6.01 -5.82 -3.25
C ASN A 177 6.70 -5.56 -1.91
N SER A 178 5.94 -5.07 -0.94
CA SER A 178 6.33 -4.97 0.46
C SER A 178 5.39 -5.82 1.28
N PHE A 179 5.91 -6.42 2.36
CA PHE A 179 5.14 -7.35 3.16
C PHE A 179 5.48 -7.28 4.64
N LEU A 180 4.55 -7.73 5.48
CA LEU A 180 4.70 -7.81 6.93
C LEU A 180 4.09 -9.12 7.43
N PHE A 181 4.93 -9.94 8.06
CA PHE A 181 4.47 -10.97 8.99
C PHE A 181 4.32 -10.35 10.38
N TRP A 182 3.20 -10.59 11.04
CA TRP A 182 2.92 -10.04 12.37
C TRP A 182 2.31 -11.10 13.29
N LYS A 183 2.48 -10.89 14.60
CA LYS A 183 1.91 -11.71 15.67
C LYS A 183 1.40 -10.78 16.76
N ASP A 184 0.22 -11.07 17.29
CA ASP A 184 -0.52 -10.36 18.32
C ASP A 184 -1.00 -8.96 17.91
N ASN A 185 -0.08 -8.11 17.43
CA ASN A 185 -0.35 -6.74 17.00
C ASN A 185 0.65 -6.24 15.95
N PHE A 186 0.29 -5.16 15.24
CA PHE A 186 1.21 -4.34 14.45
C PHE A 186 0.77 -2.88 14.46
N TYR A 187 1.71 -1.98 14.21
CA TYR A 187 1.42 -0.54 14.20
C TYR A 187 1.08 -0.07 12.79
N PHE A 188 0.12 0.85 12.70
CA PHE A 188 -0.25 1.47 11.44
C PHE A 188 -0.71 2.91 11.66
N ALA A 189 -0.61 3.75 10.63
CA ALA A 189 -1.19 5.09 10.63
C ALA A 189 -1.34 5.64 9.22
N GLU A 190 -2.33 6.49 9.02
CA GLU A 190 -2.41 7.38 7.88
C GLU A 190 -1.65 8.67 8.19
N VAL A 191 -0.84 9.14 7.24
CA VAL A 191 -0.28 10.50 7.31
C VAL A 191 -1.21 11.47 6.62
N ILE A 192 -1.81 12.38 7.39
CA ILE A 192 -2.66 13.44 6.86
C ILE A 192 -1.80 14.46 6.11
N GLN A 193 -1.97 14.49 4.79
CA GLN A 193 -1.13 15.28 3.88
C GLN A 193 -1.62 16.72 3.79
N ILE A 194 -1.09 17.59 4.65
CA ILE A 194 -1.38 19.03 4.61
C ILE A 194 -0.40 19.78 3.69
N SER A 195 0.87 19.39 3.72
CA SER A 195 1.95 20.11 3.05
C SER A 195 2.38 19.43 1.75
N ARG A 196 1.92 19.96 0.62
CA ARG A 196 2.34 19.48 -0.72
C ARG A 196 3.86 19.48 -0.88
N ASP A 197 4.57 20.47 -0.33
CA ASP A 197 6.02 20.57 -0.47
C ASP A 197 6.77 19.53 0.37
N LYS A 198 6.23 19.15 1.54
CA LYS A 198 6.77 18.01 2.31
C LYS A 198 6.57 16.70 1.56
N LEU A 199 5.38 16.47 1.02
CA LEU A 199 5.10 15.27 0.23
C LEU A 199 5.97 15.18 -1.01
N LYS A 200 6.15 16.29 -1.74
CA LYS A 200 7.06 16.37 -2.89
C LYS A 200 8.51 16.07 -2.50
N ARG A 201 8.99 16.61 -1.37
CA ARG A 201 10.34 16.31 -0.87
C ARG A 201 10.50 14.84 -0.51
N HIS A 202 9.54 14.29 0.24
CA HIS A 202 9.51 12.89 0.63
C HIS A 202 9.57 11.95 -0.59
N ILE A 203 8.68 12.16 -1.58
CA ILE A 203 8.70 11.37 -2.82
C ILE A 203 10.02 11.57 -3.57
N ASN A 204 10.50 12.80 -3.70
CA ASN A 204 11.78 13.07 -4.36
C ASN A 204 12.95 12.32 -3.69
N GLU A 205 12.98 12.26 -2.36
CA GLU A 205 13.98 11.51 -1.59
C GLU A 205 13.88 10.00 -1.87
N LEU A 206 12.67 9.43 -1.98
CA LEU A 206 12.46 8.04 -2.41
C LEU A 206 12.98 7.79 -3.84
N ILE A 207 12.73 8.70 -4.78
CA ILE A 207 13.26 8.56 -6.16
C ILE A 207 14.80 8.65 -6.16
N LYS A 208 15.36 9.56 -5.36
CA LYS A 208 16.82 9.75 -5.24
C LYS A 208 17.52 8.54 -4.65
N SER A 209 16.93 7.88 -3.65
CA SER A 209 17.53 6.72 -2.98
C SER A 209 17.79 5.54 -3.93
N LYS A 210 17.07 5.48 -5.06
CA LYS A 210 17.26 4.45 -6.10
C LYS A 210 18.29 4.80 -7.17
N GLY A 211 19.00 5.92 -7.02
CA GLY A 211 20.11 6.31 -7.92
C GLY A 211 19.66 6.64 -9.35
N TYR A 212 18.36 6.75 -9.61
CA TYR A 212 17.82 6.96 -10.95
C TYR A 212 17.70 8.46 -11.25
N ARG A 213 18.85 9.13 -11.46
CA ARG A 213 18.88 10.53 -11.90
C ARG A 213 20.01 10.80 -12.87
N LYS A 214 19.66 11.38 -14.03
CA LYS A 214 20.62 12.02 -14.96
C LYS A 214 20.91 13.45 -14.49
N ASN A 215 22.08 13.99 -14.83
CA ASN A 215 22.56 15.36 -14.48
C ASN A 215 21.51 16.48 -14.65
N ILE A 216 20.62 16.38 -15.64
CA ILE A 216 19.49 17.31 -15.88
C ILE A 216 18.55 17.48 -14.67
N THR A 217 18.32 16.43 -13.87
CA THR A 217 17.44 16.52 -12.69
C THR A 217 18.08 17.23 -11.50
N PHE A 218 19.42 17.27 -11.42
CA PHE A 218 20.14 18.11 -10.45
C PHE A 218 19.96 19.60 -10.77
N LEU A 219 19.96 19.97 -12.05
CA LEU A 219 19.67 21.35 -12.49
C LEU A 219 18.25 21.77 -12.06
N LEU A 220 17.26 20.90 -12.24
CA LEU A 220 15.87 21.15 -11.83
C LEU A 220 15.72 21.30 -10.30
N ASP A 221 16.46 20.52 -9.52
CA ASP A 221 16.47 20.66 -8.05
C ASP A 221 17.11 22.00 -7.61
N SER A 222 18.19 22.42 -8.27
CA SER A 222 18.83 23.73 -8.01
C SER A 222 17.90 24.88 -8.36
N LEU A 223 17.22 24.81 -9.51
CA LEU A 223 16.21 25.78 -9.91
C LEU A 223 15.01 25.81 -8.96
N ASP A 224 14.58 24.67 -8.42
CA ASP A 224 13.50 24.62 -7.42
C ASP A 224 13.95 25.20 -6.07
N LYS A 225 15.18 24.95 -5.63
CA LYS A 225 15.74 25.61 -4.43
C LYS A 225 15.77 27.12 -4.62
N ILE A 226 16.24 27.60 -5.77
CA ILE A 226 16.24 29.03 -6.12
C ILE A 226 14.80 29.57 -6.15
N ARG A 227 13.85 28.84 -6.76
CA ARG A 227 12.44 29.23 -6.83
C ARG A 227 11.76 29.25 -5.46
N LEU A 228 12.08 28.31 -4.57
CA LEU A 228 11.59 28.26 -3.20
C LEU A 228 12.17 29.41 -2.38
N ASN A 229 13.48 29.68 -2.50
CA ASN A 229 14.13 30.84 -1.88
C ASN A 229 13.53 32.15 -2.40
N TYR A 230 13.32 32.26 -3.71
CA TYR A 230 12.66 33.40 -4.33
C TYR A 230 11.21 33.55 -3.88
N LYS A 231 10.42 32.48 -3.76
CA LYS A 231 9.06 32.53 -3.18
C LYS A 231 9.08 32.96 -1.71
N LYS A 232 10.04 32.48 -0.93
CA LYS A 232 10.25 32.89 0.47
C LYS A 232 10.63 34.37 0.57
N PHE A 233 11.37 34.89 -0.40
CA PHE A 233 11.69 36.32 -0.54
C PHE A 233 10.46 37.14 -0.99
N LYS A 234 9.73 36.68 -2.01
CA LYS A 234 8.50 37.30 -2.53
C LYS A 234 7.36 37.33 -1.50
N LYS A 235 7.38 36.44 -0.50
CA LYS A 235 6.50 36.46 0.69
C LYS A 235 6.57 37.78 1.45
N ILE A 236 7.73 38.45 1.45
CA ILE A 236 7.92 39.76 2.08
C ILE A 236 7.11 40.84 1.34
N PHE A 237 6.86 40.66 0.04
CA PHE A 237 6.32 41.72 -0.84
C PHE A 237 4.95 41.43 -1.48
N ILE A 238 4.44 40.18 -1.53
CA ILE A 238 3.17 39.84 -2.22
C ILE A 238 2.31 38.87 -1.38
N LYS A 239 1.18 39.38 -0.83
CA LYS A 239 0.25 38.65 0.06
C LYS A 239 -0.61 37.55 -0.61
N ASN A 240 -0.77 37.54 -1.93
CA ASN A 240 -1.81 36.74 -2.62
C ASN A 240 -1.31 35.61 -3.56
N SER A 241 -0.08 35.10 -3.40
CA SER A 241 0.36 33.90 -4.15
C SER A 241 0.19 32.62 -3.31
N TYR A 242 -0.18 31.49 -3.96
CA TYR A 242 -0.39 30.16 -3.35
C TYR A 242 0.35 29.97 -2.03
N CYS A 243 -0.41 29.97 -0.93
CA CYS A 243 0.11 30.20 0.42
C CYS A 243 1.07 29.08 0.87
N PRO A 244 2.34 29.37 1.24
CA PRO A 244 3.25 28.41 1.85
C PRO A 244 2.98 28.17 3.35
N ARG A 245 1.80 28.56 3.87
CA ARG A 245 1.44 28.44 5.31
C ARG A 245 1.74 27.06 5.87
N TYR A 246 1.65 26.03 5.03
CA TYR A 246 1.78 24.64 5.41
C TYR A 246 3.18 24.04 5.25
N MET A 247 4.20 24.79 4.80
CA MET A 247 5.56 24.25 4.64
C MET A 247 6.17 23.79 5.97
N GLY A 248 5.84 24.49 7.08
CA GLY A 248 6.31 24.16 8.43
C GLY A 248 5.41 23.19 9.19
N THR A 249 4.16 22.98 8.76
CA THR A 249 3.16 22.20 9.50
C THR A 249 3.61 20.77 9.71
N ARG A 250 3.64 20.32 10.97
CA ARG A 250 3.97 18.93 11.33
C ARG A 250 3.04 17.96 10.59
N GLU A 251 3.56 16.78 10.25
CA GLU A 251 2.70 15.72 9.74
C GLU A 251 1.83 15.21 10.89
N PHE A 252 0.53 15.05 10.63
CA PHE A 252 -0.40 14.45 11.58
C PHE A 252 -0.59 12.99 11.21
N TYR A 253 -0.66 12.14 12.21
CA TYR A 253 -0.87 10.71 12.04
C TYR A 253 -2.24 10.36 12.57
N SER A 254 -3.10 9.82 11.71
CA SER A 254 -4.40 9.27 12.10
C SER A 254 -4.24 7.78 12.39
N THR A 255 -4.78 7.35 13.52
CA THR A 255 -4.85 5.95 13.97
C THR A 255 -6.30 5.64 14.36
N VAL A 256 -6.61 4.37 14.59
CA VAL A 256 -7.89 3.96 15.23
C VAL A 256 -7.86 4.29 16.71
#